data_AF-A0A7N0SZY3-F1
#
_entry.id   AF-A0A7N0SZY3-F1
#
_cell.length_a   1.000
_cell.length_b   1.000
_cell.length_c   1.000
_cell.angle_alpha   90.00
_cell.angle_beta   90.00
_cell.angle_gamma   90.00
#
_symmetry.space_group_name_H-M   'P 1'
#
loop_
_entity.id
_entity.type
_entity.pdbx_description
1 polymer ?
#
loop_
_entity_poly.entity_id
_entity_poly.type
_entity_poly.pdbx_seq_one_letter_code
_entity_poly.pdbx_strand_id
1 'polypeptide(L)'
;MMNRRKASMESYFSYHIGRFFLNAFGFKVASLPVKPTMWFSNMMGPQEEISIFGYPVAYLGCSCFGQTVALMIHVMSYAENLNFILSTDDDVISNPHELCNDLEQSLEIIKVAAIAKKNSEESKD
;
A
#
# COMPACT_ATOMS: atom_id res chain seq x y z
N MET A 1 5.16 -17.23 11.21
CA MET A 1 5.59 -15.83 11.45
C MET A 1 4.65 -15.07 12.39
N MET A 2 3.33 -15.11 12.16
CA MET A 2 2.34 -14.42 13.01
C MET A 2 2.30 -14.93 14.46
N ASN A 3 2.43 -16.25 14.68
CA ASN A 3 2.49 -16.80 16.05
C ASN A 3 3.74 -16.37 16.83
N ARG A 4 4.87 -16.15 16.13
CA ARG A 4 6.10 -15.62 16.74
C ARG A 4 5.91 -14.18 17.20
N ARG A 5 5.24 -13.35 16.40
CA ARG A 5 4.92 -11.97 16.76
C ARG A 5 3.89 -11.86 17.88
N LYS A 6 2.95 -12.80 17.98
CA LYS A 6 2.01 -12.90 19.10
C LYS A 6 2.69 -13.36 20.41
N ALA A 7 3.68 -14.24 20.31
CA ALA A 7 4.47 -14.70 21.45
C ALA A 7 5.52 -13.66 21.90
N SER A 8 5.99 -12.81 20.98
CA SER A 8 6.83 -11.67 21.34
C SER A 8 6.00 -10.54 21.92
N MET A 9 6.48 -9.92 23.00
CA MET A 9 5.89 -8.70 23.57
C MET A 9 6.16 -7.45 22.69
N GLU A 10 6.58 -7.64 21.44
CA GLU A 10 7.03 -6.62 20.49
C GLU A 10 5.95 -5.58 20.19
N SER A 11 4.70 -6.01 20.02
CA SER A 11 3.54 -5.12 19.81
C SER A 11 3.24 -4.26 21.03
N TYR A 12 3.31 -4.84 22.23
CA TYR A 12 3.13 -4.13 23.49
C TYR A 12 4.26 -3.13 23.73
N PHE A 13 5.51 -3.52 23.48
CA PHE A 13 6.68 -2.66 23.61
C PHE A 13 6.65 -1.49 22.60
N SER A 14 6.32 -1.76 21.34
CA SER A 14 6.18 -0.72 20.30
C SER A 14 5.08 0.28 20.64
N TYR A 15 3.95 -0.20 21.17
CA TYR A 15 2.87 0.67 21.64
C TYR A 15 3.31 1.58 22.78
N HIS A 16 3.99 1.03 23.80
CA HIS A 16 4.46 1.81 24.94
C HIS A 16 5.55 2.81 24.57
N ILE A 17 6.47 2.43 23.68
CA ILE A 17 7.47 3.35 23.12
C ILE A 17 6.77 4.49 22.39
N GLY A 18 5.88 4.19 21.45
CA GLY A 18 5.16 5.21 20.70
C GLY A 18 4.38 6.15 21.62
N ARG A 19 3.71 5.60 22.63
CA ARG A 19 2.97 6.38 23.64
C ARG A 19 3.89 7.22 24.52
N PHE A 20 5.05 6.71 24.92
CA PHE A 20 6.05 7.47 25.68
C PHE A 20 6.56 8.65 24.85
N PHE A 21 6.90 8.45 23.58
CA PHE A 21 7.35 9.52 22.71
C PHE A 21 6.27 10.56 22.45
N LEU A 22 5.03 10.13 22.19
CA LEU A 22 3.88 11.03 22.03
C LEU A 22 3.63 11.88 23.29
N ASN A 23 3.71 11.28 24.48
CA ASN A 23 3.49 12.00 25.74
C ASN A 23 4.66 12.92 26.11
N ALA A 24 5.90 12.48 25.89
CA ALA A 24 7.10 13.21 26.31
C ALA A 24 7.46 14.36 25.35
N PHE A 25 7.24 14.17 24.05
CA PHE A 25 7.69 15.12 23.02
C PHE A 25 6.55 15.76 22.23
N GLY A 26 5.31 15.30 22.43
CA GLY A 26 4.15 15.74 21.66
C GLY A 26 4.21 15.31 20.19
N PHE A 27 3.09 15.47 19.48
CA PHE A 27 3.01 15.15 18.04
C PHE A 27 3.98 15.98 17.18
N LYS A 28 4.40 17.15 17.71
CA LYS A 28 5.15 18.18 16.98
C LYS A 28 6.65 17.90 16.86
N VAL A 29 7.22 17.06 17.74
CA VAL A 29 8.65 16.68 17.73
C VAL A 29 8.84 15.24 17.25
N ALA A 30 7.78 14.43 17.21
CA ALA A 30 7.79 13.07 16.66
C ALA A 30 7.69 13.02 15.12
N SER A 31 7.82 14.16 14.43
CA SER A 31 7.94 14.16 12.97
C SER A 31 9.27 13.52 12.59
N LEU A 32 9.23 12.47 11.77
CA LEU A 32 10.43 11.87 11.17
C LEU A 32 11.36 12.98 10.64
N PRO A 33 12.68 12.90 10.87
CA PRO A 33 13.64 13.91 10.42
C PRO A 33 13.65 14.08 8.89
N VAL A 34 13.06 13.13 8.17
CA VAL A 34 12.85 13.14 6.73
C VAL A 34 11.34 13.16 6.47
N LYS A 35 10.86 14.18 5.77
CA LYS A 35 9.49 14.21 5.25
C LYS A 35 9.47 13.49 3.90
N PRO A 36 8.96 12.26 3.81
CA PRO A 36 8.84 11.60 2.51
C PRO A 36 7.85 12.36 1.62
N THR A 37 8.10 12.38 0.31
CA THR A 37 7.19 12.99 -0.68
C THR A 37 5.92 12.17 -0.86
N MET A 38 6.00 10.86 -0.67
CA MET A 38 4.89 9.93 -0.76
C MET A 38 5.06 8.73 0.18
N TRP A 39 3.95 8.09 0.53
CA TRP A 39 3.95 6.77 1.16
C TRP A 39 3.54 5.69 0.18
N PHE A 40 4.19 4.53 0.26
CA PHE A 40 3.89 3.37 -0.57
C PHE A 40 3.78 2.14 0.33
N SER A 41 2.74 1.33 0.11
CA SER A 41 2.57 0.08 0.82
C SER A 41 2.07 -1.02 -0.11
N ASN A 42 2.54 -2.25 0.13
CA ASN A 42 2.11 -3.43 -0.59
C ASN A 42 1.51 -4.43 0.39
N MET A 43 0.27 -4.83 0.15
CA MET A 43 -0.50 -5.72 1.00
C MET A 43 -0.97 -6.94 0.20
N MET A 44 -0.63 -8.11 0.68
CA MET A 44 -1.16 -9.36 0.15
C MET A 44 -2.58 -9.56 0.67
N GLY A 45 -3.58 -9.45 -0.20
CA GLY A 45 -4.97 -9.77 0.15
C GLY A 45 -5.32 -11.22 -0.17
N PRO A 46 -6.61 -11.59 -0.04
CA PRO A 46 -7.10 -12.94 -0.29
C PRO A 46 -6.81 -13.42 -1.71
N GLN A 47 -6.39 -14.68 -1.85
CA GLN A 47 -6.12 -15.30 -3.16
C GLN A 47 -7.38 -15.88 -3.83
N GLU A 48 -8.44 -16.08 -3.05
CA GLU A 48 -9.73 -16.58 -3.54
C GLU A 48 -10.80 -15.48 -3.41
N GLU A 49 -11.82 -15.56 -4.26
CA GLU A 49 -13.01 -14.72 -4.12
C GLU A 49 -13.69 -15.00 -2.77
N ILE A 50 -14.07 -13.93 -2.08
CA ILE A 50 -14.69 -14.01 -0.76
C ILE A 50 -16.12 -13.51 -0.86
N SER A 51 -17.00 -14.07 -0.04
CA SER A 51 -18.36 -13.57 0.14
C SER A 51 -18.58 -13.09 1.57
N ILE A 52 -19.32 -12.00 1.71
CA ILE A 52 -19.74 -11.45 3.00
C ILE A 52 -21.25 -11.59 3.06
N PHE A 53 -21.76 -12.34 4.04
CA PHE A 53 -23.19 -12.66 4.18
C PHE A 53 -23.83 -13.24 2.91
N GLY A 54 -23.07 -14.01 2.12
CA GLY A 54 -23.53 -14.61 0.86
C GLY A 54 -23.45 -13.69 -0.37
N TYR A 55 -23.01 -12.44 -0.20
CA TYR A 55 -22.78 -11.53 -1.31
C TYR A 55 -21.30 -11.55 -1.73
N PRO A 56 -20.98 -11.77 -3.02
CA PRO A 56 -19.60 -11.76 -3.49
C PRO A 56 -19.00 -10.37 -3.35
N VAL A 57 -17.75 -10.31 -2.86
CA VAL A 57 -17.01 -9.05 -2.72
C VAL A 57 -16.39 -8.69 -4.07
N ALA A 58 -16.79 -7.55 -4.62
CA ALA A 58 -16.25 -7.09 -5.90
C ALA A 58 -14.84 -6.47 -5.76
N TYR A 59 -14.55 -5.85 -4.62
CA TYR A 59 -13.34 -5.06 -4.44
C TYR A 59 -12.95 -4.92 -2.97
N LEU A 60 -11.63 -4.87 -2.72
CA LEU A 60 -11.05 -4.54 -1.42
C LEU A 60 -10.16 -3.31 -1.57
N GLY A 61 -10.48 -2.27 -0.79
CA GLY A 61 -9.71 -1.03 -0.73
C GLY A 61 -9.28 -0.73 0.69
N CYS A 62 -8.01 -0.39 0.88
CA CYS A 62 -7.50 0.14 2.14
C CYS A 62 -7.41 1.66 2.05
N SER A 63 -7.88 2.36 3.08
CA SER A 63 -7.71 3.80 3.25
C SER A 63 -7.05 4.09 4.59
N CYS A 64 -6.20 5.12 4.62
CA CYS A 64 -5.54 5.61 5.82
C CYS A 64 -5.82 7.11 5.97
N PHE A 65 -6.06 7.59 7.20
CA PHE A 65 -6.29 9.01 7.49
C PHE A 65 -5.23 9.57 8.43
N GLY A 66 -5.07 10.90 8.45
CA GLY A 66 -4.09 11.59 9.33
C GLY A 66 -2.65 11.48 8.85
N GLN A 67 -2.47 11.25 7.55
CA GLN A 67 -1.16 11.19 6.90
C GLN A 67 -0.55 12.59 6.87
N THR A 68 0.78 12.68 6.98
CA THR A 68 1.51 13.95 6.84
C THR A 68 2.07 14.17 5.43
N VAL A 69 1.76 13.26 4.50
CA VAL A 69 2.20 13.26 3.10
C VAL A 69 1.05 13.59 2.17
N ALA A 70 1.36 14.22 1.05
CA ALA A 70 0.37 14.62 0.05
C ALA A 70 -0.10 13.46 -0.86
N LEU A 71 0.65 12.36 -0.91
CA LEU A 71 0.33 11.18 -1.71
C LEU A 71 0.62 9.90 -0.94
N MET A 72 -0.36 9.01 -0.89
CA MET A 72 -0.19 7.65 -0.42
C MET A 72 -0.77 6.65 -1.41
N ILE A 73 0.04 5.64 -1.75
CA ILE A 73 -0.32 4.57 -2.67
C ILE A 73 -0.35 3.25 -1.89
N HIS A 74 -1.51 2.61 -1.86
CA HIS A 74 -1.68 1.25 -1.40
C HIS A 74 -1.82 0.32 -2.57
N VAL A 75 -1.01 -0.73 -2.60
CA VAL A 75 -1.16 -1.84 -3.54
C VAL A 75 -1.73 -3.01 -2.77
N MET A 76 -2.83 -3.57 -3.25
CA MET A 76 -3.48 -4.73 -2.64
C MET A 76 -3.83 -5.78 -3.70
N SER A 77 -3.37 -7.02 -3.51
CA SER A 77 -3.83 -8.14 -4.33
C SER A 77 -5.18 -8.66 -3.85
N TYR A 78 -6.10 -8.98 -4.76
CA TYR A 78 -7.36 -9.65 -4.44
C TYR A 78 -7.76 -10.59 -5.58
N ALA A 79 -7.86 -11.89 -5.27
CA ALA A 79 -8.02 -12.94 -6.26
C ALA A 79 -6.96 -12.82 -7.37
N GLU A 80 -7.40 -12.65 -8.62
CA GLU A 80 -6.52 -12.47 -9.78
C GLU A 80 -6.22 -10.99 -10.09
N ASN A 81 -6.76 -10.07 -9.29
CA ASN A 81 -6.68 -8.63 -9.52
C ASN A 81 -5.64 -7.97 -8.61
N LEU A 82 -4.95 -6.95 -9.14
CA LEU A 82 -4.07 -6.07 -8.38
C LEU A 82 -4.70 -4.68 -8.32
N ASN A 83 -5.06 -4.25 -7.11
CA ASN A 83 -5.72 -2.97 -6.87
C ASN A 83 -4.72 -1.92 -6.39
N PHE A 84 -4.76 -0.74 -7.01
CA PHE A 84 -4.06 0.45 -6.55
C PHE A 84 -5.07 1.41 -5.93
N ILE A 85 -4.85 1.79 -4.67
CA ILE A 85 -5.67 2.78 -3.96
C ILE A 85 -4.80 3.99 -3.68
N LEU A 86 -5.20 5.14 -4.21
CA LEU A 86 -4.51 6.40 -4.02
C LEU A 86 -5.28 7.26 -3.01
N SER A 87 -4.56 7.80 -2.03
CA SER A 87 -5.04 8.88 -1.17
C SER A 87 -4.20 10.12 -1.46
N THR A 88 -4.85 11.19 -1.86
CA THR A 88 -4.21 12.43 -2.31
C THR A 88 -4.68 13.62 -1.48
N ASP A 89 -3.81 14.61 -1.34
CA ASP A 89 -4.17 15.95 -0.92
C ASP A 89 -4.60 16.75 -2.17
N ASP A 90 -5.87 17.14 -2.23
CA ASP A 90 -6.46 17.84 -3.38
C ASP A 90 -5.85 19.23 -3.62
N ASP A 91 -5.24 19.84 -2.58
CA ASP A 91 -4.54 21.13 -2.71
C ASP A 91 -3.17 20.97 -3.40
N VAL A 92 -2.60 19.76 -3.37
CA VAL A 92 -1.27 19.46 -3.94
C VAL A 92 -1.38 18.70 -5.26
N ILE A 93 -2.34 17.79 -5.38
CA ILE A 93 -2.57 16.96 -6.57
C ILE A 93 -3.93 17.34 -7.16
N SER A 94 -3.91 18.21 -8.17
CA SER A 94 -5.12 18.77 -8.75
C SER A 94 -5.95 17.79 -9.58
N ASN A 95 -5.36 16.69 -10.06
CA ASN A 95 -6.06 15.66 -10.84
C ASN A 95 -5.63 14.23 -10.45
N PRO A 96 -6.18 13.68 -9.35
CA PRO A 96 -5.85 12.33 -8.90
C PRO A 96 -6.21 11.23 -9.91
N HIS A 97 -7.25 11.44 -10.73
CA HIS A 97 -7.69 10.46 -11.73
C HIS A 97 -6.72 10.30 -12.90
N GLU A 98 -6.10 11.40 -13.33
CA GLU A 98 -5.04 11.34 -14.34
C GLU A 98 -3.81 10.58 -13.81
N LEU A 99 -3.42 10.82 -12.54
CA LEU A 99 -2.36 10.05 -11.89
C LEU A 99 -2.68 8.55 -11.84
N CYS A 100 -3.93 8.17 -11.58
CA CYS A 100 -4.36 6.76 -11.67
C CYS A 100 -4.20 6.19 -13.08
N ASN A 101 -4.64 6.92 -14.11
CA ASN A 101 -4.52 6.49 -15.51
C ASN A 101 -3.05 6.36 -15.95
N ASP A 102 -2.19 7.27 -15.50
CA ASP A 102 -0.76 7.24 -15.80
C ASP A 102 -0.07 6.06 -15.14
N LEU A 103 -0.45 5.73 -13.89
CA LEU A 103 0.03 4.55 -13.18
C LEU A 103 -0.41 3.26 -13.89
N GLU A 104 -1.67 3.16 -14.29
CA GLU A 104 -2.20 2.02 -15.04
C GLU A 104 -1.44 1.81 -16.35
N GLN A 105 -1.30 2.86 -17.16
CA GLN A 105 -0.56 2.81 -18.43
C GLN A 105 0.90 2.40 -18.23
N SER A 106 1.57 2.96 -17.22
CA SER A 106 2.97 2.65 -16.90
C SER A 106 3.14 1.17 -16.56
N LEU A 107 2.23 0.60 -15.77
CA LEU A 107 2.26 -0.82 -15.39
C LEU A 107 1.97 -1.75 -16.56
N GLU A 108 1.05 -1.37 -17.46
CA GLU A 108 0.78 -2.14 -18.67
C GLU A 108 2.02 -2.18 -19.58
N ILE A 109 2.73 -1.06 -19.74
CA ILE A 109 4.01 -1.01 -20.47
C ILE A 109 5.04 -1.96 -19.83
N ILE A 110 5.20 -1.90 -18.52
CA ILE A 110 6.13 -2.76 -17.78
C ILE A 110 5.78 -4.25 -17.97
N LYS A 111 4.50 -4.59 -17.88
CA LYS A 111 4.00 -5.95 -18.07
C LYS A 111 4.28 -6.46 -19.48
N VAL A 112 3.98 -5.67 -20.51
CA VAL A 112 4.25 -6.03 -21.91
C VAL A 112 5.75 -6.27 -22.12
N ALA A 113 6.61 -5.38 -21.61
CA ALA A 113 8.07 -5.52 -21.71
C ALA A 113 8.59 -6.77 -20.99
N ALA A 114 8.06 -7.08 -19.80
CA ALA A 114 8.45 -8.26 -19.03
C ALA A 114 8.07 -9.57 -19.73
N ILE A 115 6.88 -9.64 -20.35
CA ILE A 115 6.42 -10.79 -21.13
C ILE A 115 7.30 -10.98 -22.37
N ALA A 116 7.57 -9.90 -23.11
CA ALA A 116 8.42 -9.97 -24.30
C ALA A 116 9.82 -10.49 -23.97
N LYS A 117 10.41 -10.02 -22.85
CA LYS A 117 11.70 -10.51 -22.36
C LYS A 117 11.65 -11.99 -22.04
N LYS A 118 10.65 -12.46 -21.27
CA LYS A 118 10.48 -13.87 -20.91
C LYS A 118 10.39 -14.76 -22.16
N ASN A 119 9.59 -14.37 -23.14
CA ASN A 119 9.43 -15.14 -24.39
C ASN A 119 10.73 -15.22 -25.20
N SER A 120 11.55 -14.16 -25.17
CA SER A 120 12.86 -14.15 -25.86
C SER A 120 13.92 -15.03 -25.18
N GLU A 121 13.75 -15.31 -23.89
CA GLU A 121 14.61 -16.20 -23.11
C GLU A 121 14.20 -17.66 -23.34
N GLU A 122 12.89 -17.97 -23.35
CA GLU A 122 12.37 -19.32 -23.66
C GLU A 122 12.62 -19.75 -25.12
N SER A 123 12.74 -18.83 -26.07
CA SER A 123 13.05 -19.15 -27.47
C SER A 123 14.54 -19.48 -27.74
N LYS A 124 15.40 -19.36 -26.73
CA LYS A 124 16.85 -19.64 -26.84
C LYS A 124 17.23 -21.02 -26.28
N ASP A 125 16.29 -21.68 -25.61
CA ASP A 125 16.38 -23.08 -25.15
C ASP A 125 15.71 -24.03 -26.17
#